data_AF-A0A1G9RLE5-F1
#
_entry.id   AF-A0A1G9RLE5-F1
#
_cell.length_a   1.000
_cell.length_b   1.000
_cell.length_c   1.000
_cell.angle_alpha   90.00
_cell.angle_beta   90.00
_cell.angle_gamma   90.00
#
_symmetry.space_group_name_H-M   'P 1'
#
loop_
_entity.id
_entity.type
_entity.pdbx_description
1 polymer ?
#
loop_
_entity_poly.entity_id
_entity_poly.type
_entity_poly.pdbx_seq_one_letter_code
_entity_poly.pdbx_strand_id
1 'polypeptide(L)'
;MSSDAVRRQQEQVATAFYTVAFVLLCLLTVLALNAASQRAREQDETVLWQSLAQRYLHAGDVETAWDAPRTLQIAALSLEADRVRGAVLTERPIDDLRTFDSTHFSMAADFTAELNCLSQAIYYESRSEAFVGQLAVAQVIMNRVRHSAYPDTICGVVYQGSERSTGCQFSFTCDGSAMRTPRGRAWRRAELIAQHAFMGFGRDVTRRATHYHTVAVDPHWSDTLVRTRRIGTHIFYRFPTRTERSAGVVAGRDA
;
A
#
# COMPACT_ATOMS: atom_id res chain seq x y z
N MET A 1 -24.57 66.07 26.69
CA MET A 1 -24.88 65.20 25.53
C MET A 1 -26.32 64.72 25.66
N SER A 2 -27.15 64.89 24.63
CA SER A 2 -28.56 64.44 24.65
C SER A 2 -28.63 62.90 24.62
N SER A 3 -29.60 62.29 25.31
CA SER A 3 -29.85 60.84 25.32
C SER A 3 -29.99 60.26 23.91
N ASP A 4 -30.52 61.05 22.97
CA ASP A 4 -30.69 60.64 21.57
C ASP A 4 -29.37 60.50 20.82
N ALA A 5 -28.33 61.23 21.21
CA ALA A 5 -27.01 61.12 20.60
C ALA A 5 -26.31 59.83 21.04
N VAL A 6 -26.45 59.45 22.31
CA VAL A 6 -25.89 58.20 22.86
C VAL A 6 -26.56 56.99 22.23
N ARG A 7 -27.89 57.01 22.08
CA ARG A 7 -28.64 55.92 21.44
C ARG A 7 -28.25 55.74 19.97
N ARG A 8 -28.15 56.83 19.20
CA ARG A 8 -27.68 56.76 17.81
C ARG A 8 -26.25 56.23 17.70
N GLN A 9 -25.36 56.63 18.60
CA GLN A 9 -23.99 56.12 18.65
C GLN A 9 -23.96 54.61 18.97
N GLN A 10 -24.79 54.13 19.89
CA GLN A 10 -24.90 52.70 20.18
C GLN A 10 -25.48 51.88 19.01
N GLU A 11 -26.50 52.40 18.32
CA GLU A 11 -27.08 51.76 17.13
C GLU A 11 -26.06 51.70 15.97
N GLN A 12 -25.26 52.76 15.79
CA GLN A 12 -24.17 52.80 14.80
C GLN A 12 -23.05 51.81 15.12
N VAL A 13 -22.65 51.68 16.39
CA VAL A 13 -21.63 50.71 16.80
C VAL A 13 -22.15 49.29 16.60
N ALA A 14 -23.39 48.99 17.01
CA ALA A 14 -24.00 47.67 16.83
C ALA A 14 -24.09 47.29 15.34
N THR A 15 -24.58 48.20 14.49
CA THR A 15 -24.64 47.96 13.03
C THR A 15 -23.27 47.75 12.42
N ALA A 16 -22.24 48.51 12.84
CA ALA A 16 -20.86 48.29 12.39
C ALA A 16 -20.32 46.91 12.82
N PHE A 17 -20.59 46.46 14.05
CA PHE A 17 -20.20 45.13 14.49
C PHE A 17 -20.90 44.02 13.68
N TYR A 18 -22.20 44.14 13.43
CA TYR A 18 -22.94 43.14 12.65
C TYR A 18 -22.50 43.11 11.18
N THR A 19 -22.20 44.25 10.55
CA THR A 19 -21.71 44.28 9.17
C THR A 19 -20.32 43.67 9.06
N VAL A 20 -19.40 43.99 9.98
CA VAL A 20 -18.06 43.38 10.02
C VAL A 20 -18.16 41.88 10.24
N ALA A 21 -18.98 41.42 11.19
CA ALA A 21 -19.18 40.00 11.45
C ALA A 21 -19.76 39.26 10.24
N PHE A 22 -20.73 39.87 9.54
CA PHE A 22 -21.33 39.31 8.33
C PHE A 22 -20.31 39.22 7.18
N VAL A 23 -19.54 40.29 6.94
CA VAL A 23 -18.50 40.30 5.90
C VAL A 23 -17.42 39.26 6.21
N LEU A 24 -16.99 39.13 7.47
CA LEU A 24 -16.04 38.11 7.89
C LEU A 24 -16.59 36.70 7.68
N LEU A 25 -17.86 36.45 8.03
CA LEU A 25 -18.50 35.16 7.79
C LEU A 25 -18.56 34.83 6.29
N CYS A 26 -18.95 35.80 5.44
CA CYS A 26 -18.95 35.64 3.99
C CYS A 26 -17.55 35.39 3.42
N LEU A 27 -16.53 36.09 3.92
CA LEU A 27 -15.15 35.86 3.48
C LEU A 27 -14.67 34.45 3.88
N LEU A 28 -14.97 34.01 5.11
CA LEU A 28 -14.61 32.68 5.59
C LEU A 28 -15.31 31.57 4.79
N THR A 29 -16.59 31.74 4.44
CA THR A 29 -17.31 30.75 3.62
C THR A 29 -16.76 30.68 2.20
N VAL A 30 -16.45 31.81 1.57
CA VAL A 30 -15.82 31.84 0.23
C VAL A 30 -14.45 31.17 0.26
N LEU A 31 -13.61 31.46 1.27
CA LEU A 31 -12.31 30.83 1.42
C LEU A 31 -12.42 29.32 1.64
N ALA A 32 -13.37 28.87 2.47
CA ALA A 32 -13.61 27.45 2.71
C ALA A 32 -14.09 26.71 1.44
N LEU A 33 -15.00 27.31 0.68
CA LEU A 33 -15.48 26.77 -0.59
C LEU A 33 -14.37 26.69 -1.64
N ASN A 34 -13.54 27.73 -1.75
CA ASN A 34 -12.41 27.73 -2.66
C ASN A 34 -11.38 26.66 -2.27
N ALA A 35 -10.99 26.56 -1.00
CA ALA A 35 -10.06 25.53 -0.52
C ALA A 35 -10.62 24.11 -0.71
N ALA A 36 -11.91 23.90 -0.45
CA ALA A 36 -12.57 22.61 -0.69
C ALA A 36 -12.58 22.26 -2.18
N SER A 37 -12.86 23.23 -3.06
CA SER A 37 -12.87 23.01 -4.51
C SER A 37 -11.47 22.70 -5.07
N GLN A 38 -10.42 23.37 -4.58
CA GLN A 38 -9.04 23.07 -4.96
C GLN A 38 -8.66 21.65 -4.56
N ARG A 39 -8.94 21.25 -3.30
CA ARG A 39 -8.69 19.89 -2.83
C ARG A 39 -9.46 18.83 -3.62
N ALA A 40 -10.71 19.13 -3.99
CA ALA A 40 -11.52 18.21 -4.80
C ALA A 40 -10.91 18.01 -6.19
N ARG A 41 -10.46 19.10 -6.86
CA ARG A 41 -9.81 19.01 -8.17
C ARG A 41 -8.50 18.23 -8.13
N GLU A 42 -7.65 18.48 -7.13
CA GLU A 42 -6.38 17.74 -6.96
C GLU A 42 -6.63 16.23 -6.74
N GLN A 43 -7.67 15.89 -5.97
CA GLN A 43 -8.08 14.50 -5.77
C GLN A 43 -8.58 13.84 -7.06
N ASP A 44 -9.42 14.52 -7.82
CA ASP A 44 -9.96 14.00 -9.09
C ASP A 44 -8.84 13.79 -10.13
N GLU A 45 -7.90 14.74 -10.26
CA GLU A 45 -6.74 14.59 -11.14
C GLU A 45 -5.87 13.42 -10.70
N THR A 46 -5.59 13.29 -9.40
CA THR A 46 -4.79 12.17 -8.87
C THR A 46 -5.44 10.82 -9.18
N VAL A 47 -6.75 10.70 -8.96
CA VAL A 47 -7.51 9.48 -9.26
C VAL A 47 -7.52 9.18 -10.75
N LEU A 48 -7.69 10.21 -11.59
CA LEU A 48 -7.63 10.07 -13.04
C LEU A 48 -6.26 9.55 -13.48
N TRP A 49 -5.18 10.17 -13.04
CA TRP A 49 -3.80 9.77 -13.37
C TRP A 49 -3.47 8.37 -12.86
N GLN A 50 -3.88 8.02 -11.64
CA GLN A 50 -3.75 6.67 -11.10
C GLN A 50 -4.52 5.65 -11.96
N SER A 51 -5.76 5.95 -12.34
CA SER A 51 -6.57 5.06 -13.17
C SER A 51 -5.99 4.88 -14.57
N LEU A 52 -5.40 5.94 -15.14
CA LEU A 52 -4.73 5.89 -16.44
C LEU A 52 -3.48 5.01 -16.35
N ALA A 53 -2.63 5.26 -15.34
CA ALA A 53 -1.43 4.47 -15.10
C ALA A 53 -1.74 2.98 -14.87
N GLN A 54 -2.76 2.66 -14.06
CA GLN A 54 -3.20 1.27 -13.87
C GLN A 54 -3.67 0.62 -15.16
N ARG A 55 -4.45 1.33 -15.99
CA ARG A 55 -4.86 0.81 -17.31
C ARG A 55 -3.67 0.53 -18.21
N TYR A 56 -2.69 1.44 -18.24
CA TYR A 56 -1.45 1.26 -19.00
C TYR A 56 -0.65 0.04 -18.54
N LEU A 57 -0.48 -0.14 -17.23
CA LEU A 57 0.22 -1.29 -16.66
C LEU A 57 -0.53 -2.61 -16.94
N HIS A 58 -1.87 -2.60 -16.95
CA HIS A 58 -2.67 -3.78 -17.23
C HIS A 58 -2.80 -4.14 -18.71
N ALA A 59 -2.72 -3.15 -19.62
CA ALA A 59 -2.94 -3.38 -21.04
C ALA A 59 -1.78 -4.12 -21.73
N GLY A 60 -0.58 -4.14 -21.14
CA GLY A 60 0.56 -4.90 -21.68
C GLY A 60 1.18 -4.35 -22.98
N ASP A 61 0.58 -3.33 -23.61
CA ASP A 61 1.04 -2.68 -24.85
C ASP A 61 2.20 -1.70 -24.63
N VAL A 62 3.24 -2.13 -23.93
CA VAL A 62 4.52 -1.41 -24.04
C VAL A 62 5.28 -2.07 -25.19
N GLU A 63 5.19 -1.51 -26.40
CA GLU A 63 6.18 -1.75 -27.45
C GLU A 63 7.53 -1.24 -26.96
N THR A 64 8.19 -2.04 -26.15
CA THR A 64 9.56 -1.80 -25.64
C THR A 64 10.62 -2.07 -26.72
N ALA A 65 10.18 -2.54 -27.89
CA ALA A 65 11.01 -3.00 -28.98
C ALA A 65 11.43 -1.90 -29.98
N TRP A 66 11.12 -0.63 -29.71
CA TRP A 66 11.65 0.44 -30.56
C TRP A 66 13.15 0.66 -30.29
N ASP A 67 13.97 0.08 -31.16
CA ASP A 67 15.41 0.33 -31.19
C ASP A 67 15.68 1.58 -32.04
N ALA A 68 15.88 2.71 -31.36
CA ALA A 68 16.15 3.98 -32.03
C ALA A 68 17.48 3.91 -32.81
N PRO A 69 17.58 4.46 -34.03
CA PRO A 69 18.86 4.59 -34.73
C PRO A 69 19.95 5.20 -33.83
N ARG A 70 21.22 4.76 -33.95
CA ARG A 70 22.34 5.23 -33.09
C ARG A 70 22.44 6.75 -32.97
N THR A 71 22.10 7.48 -34.03
CA THR A 71 22.10 8.95 -34.06
C THR A 71 21.12 9.58 -33.06
N LEU A 72 20.07 8.85 -32.66
CA LEU A 72 19.10 9.25 -31.65
C LEU A 72 19.41 8.69 -30.26
N GLN A 73 20.48 7.90 -30.12
CA GLN A 73 20.92 7.31 -28.86
C GLN A 73 22.08 8.10 -28.21
N ILE A 74 22.49 9.23 -28.78
CA ILE A 74 23.58 10.07 -28.25
C ILE A 74 22.99 11.27 -27.52
N ALA A 75 23.31 11.43 -26.24
CA ALA A 75 22.87 12.56 -25.44
C ALA A 75 23.84 13.75 -25.51
N ALA A 76 25.13 13.48 -25.65
CA ALA A 76 26.15 14.52 -25.81
C ALA A 76 27.32 14.03 -26.66
N LEU A 77 27.95 14.98 -27.35
CA LEU A 77 29.21 14.80 -28.07
C LEU A 77 30.21 15.82 -27.51
N SER A 78 31.39 15.37 -27.09
CA SER A 78 32.52 16.25 -26.77
C SER A 78 33.60 16.09 -27.83
N LEU A 79 34.23 17.20 -28.20
CA LEU A 79 35.40 17.22 -29.07
C LEU A 79 36.55 17.81 -28.28
N GLU A 80 37.59 17.00 -28.06
CA GLU A 80 38.73 17.33 -27.22
C GLU A 80 40.02 17.21 -28.03
N ALA A 81 40.95 18.16 -27.84
CA ALA A 81 42.26 18.10 -28.49
C ALA A 81 43.25 17.32 -27.61
N ASP A 82 43.72 16.18 -28.12
CA ASP A 82 44.75 15.36 -27.50
C ASP A 82 46.09 15.57 -28.21
N ARG A 83 47.17 15.74 -27.43
CA ARG A 83 48.50 16.05 -27.98
C ARG A 83 49.12 14.91 -28.79
N VAL A 84 48.68 13.67 -28.57
CA VAL A 84 49.21 12.46 -29.21
C VAL A 84 48.26 11.96 -30.29
N ARG A 85 46.95 12.05 -30.06
CA ARG A 85 45.89 11.48 -30.90
C ARG A 85 45.20 12.50 -31.81
N GLY A 86 45.47 13.79 -31.66
CA GLY A 86 44.80 14.86 -32.42
C GLY A 86 43.41 15.15 -31.87
N ALA A 87 42.44 15.44 -32.75
CA ALA A 87 41.06 15.71 -32.33
C ALA A 87 40.35 14.39 -31.96
N VAL A 88 39.92 14.26 -30.71
CA VAL A 88 39.19 13.11 -30.16
C VAL A 88 37.72 13.49 -29.99
N LEU A 89 36.83 12.71 -30.59
CA LEU A 89 35.38 12.84 -30.41
C LEU A 89 34.93 11.79 -29.40
N THR A 90 34.29 12.22 -28.30
CA THR A 90 33.72 11.33 -27.28
C THR A 90 32.21 11.46 -27.32
N GLU A 91 31.51 10.34 -27.42
CA GLU A 91 30.05 10.28 -27.33
C GLU A 91 29.61 9.83 -25.94
N ARG A 92 28.55 10.46 -25.43
CA ARG A 92 27.87 10.03 -24.20
C ARG A 92 26.47 9.53 -24.57
N PRO A 93 26.19 8.23 -24.43
CA PRO A 93 24.91 7.66 -24.82
C PRO A 93 23.77 8.18 -23.93
N ILE A 94 22.55 8.18 -24.46
CA ILE A 94 21.35 8.56 -23.71
C ILE A 94 21.04 7.54 -22.61
N ASP A 95 21.46 6.28 -22.76
CA ASP A 95 21.32 5.24 -21.74
C ASP A 95 22.04 5.60 -20.44
N ASP A 96 23.18 6.30 -20.50
CA ASP A 96 23.89 6.81 -19.30
C ASP A 96 23.06 7.87 -18.54
N LEU A 97 22.02 8.42 -19.16
CA LEU A 97 21.08 9.39 -18.57
C LEU A 97 19.70 8.80 -18.29
N ARG A 98 19.43 7.56 -18.72
CA ARG A 98 18.13 6.91 -18.49
C ARG A 98 18.05 6.47 -17.03
N THR A 99 17.27 7.21 -16.25
CA THR A 99 16.87 6.82 -14.88
C THR A 99 15.60 5.98 -14.85
N PHE A 100 14.98 5.77 -16.00
CA PHE A 100 13.73 5.05 -16.18
C PHE A 100 13.72 4.39 -17.56
N ASP A 101 13.28 3.13 -17.64
CA ASP A 101 13.21 2.34 -18.87
C ASP A 101 12.00 1.39 -18.85
N SER A 102 11.91 0.53 -19.86
CA SER A 102 10.84 -0.46 -19.99
C SER A 102 10.75 -1.45 -18.82
N THR A 103 11.88 -1.82 -18.22
CA THR A 103 11.92 -2.76 -17.09
C THR A 103 11.24 -2.18 -15.86
N HIS A 104 11.22 -0.84 -15.72
CA HIS A 104 10.53 -0.17 -14.63
C HIS A 104 9.01 -0.31 -14.73
N PHE A 105 8.45 -0.41 -15.94
CA PHE A 105 7.03 -0.72 -16.11
C PHE A 105 6.71 -2.15 -15.70
N SER A 106 7.56 -3.12 -16.07
CA SER A 106 7.39 -4.51 -15.64
C SER A 106 7.49 -4.63 -14.12
N MET A 107 8.49 -4.01 -13.50
CA MET A 107 8.62 -3.97 -12.03
C MET A 107 7.40 -3.33 -11.36
N ALA A 108 6.85 -2.24 -11.92
CA ALA A 108 5.65 -1.59 -11.40
C ALA A 108 4.40 -2.46 -11.54
N ALA A 109 4.28 -3.19 -12.66
CA ALA A 109 3.19 -4.14 -12.89
C ALA A 109 3.24 -5.31 -11.90
N ASP A 110 4.43 -5.92 -11.71
CA ASP A 110 4.65 -6.99 -10.75
C ASP A 110 4.35 -6.53 -9.32
N PHE A 111 4.87 -5.36 -8.93
CA PHE A 111 4.59 -4.75 -7.63
C PHE A 111 3.08 -4.52 -7.40
N THR A 112 2.38 -4.05 -8.43
CA THR A 112 0.93 -3.82 -8.37
C THR A 112 0.16 -5.14 -8.20
N ALA A 113 0.58 -6.19 -8.90
CA ALA A 113 0.00 -7.52 -8.78
C ALA A 113 0.20 -8.10 -7.36
N GLU A 114 1.42 -8.03 -6.83
CA GLU A 114 1.78 -8.49 -5.49
C GLU A 114 0.99 -7.75 -4.38
N LEU A 115 0.87 -6.42 -4.50
CA LEU A 115 0.03 -5.62 -3.59
C LEU A 115 -1.45 -5.98 -3.67
N ASN A 116 -1.96 -6.28 -4.87
CA ASN A 116 -3.35 -6.69 -5.05
C ASN A 116 -3.61 -8.05 -4.38
N CYS A 117 -2.72 -9.02 -4.53
CA CYS A 117 -2.80 -10.31 -3.82
C CYS A 117 -2.80 -10.12 -2.30
N LEU A 118 -1.89 -9.28 -1.78
CA LEU A 118 -1.82 -8.97 -0.35
C LEU A 118 -3.12 -8.32 0.16
N SER A 119 -3.66 -7.35 -0.58
CA SER A 119 -4.88 -6.63 -0.24
C SER A 119 -6.09 -7.56 -0.20
N GLN A 120 -6.21 -8.47 -1.18
CA GLN A 120 -7.27 -9.49 -1.20
C GLN A 120 -7.20 -10.38 0.03
N ALA A 121 -6.02 -10.91 0.35
CA ALA A 121 -5.86 -11.77 1.52
C ALA A 121 -6.25 -11.05 2.81
N ILE A 122 -5.78 -9.81 3.03
CA ILE A 122 -6.17 -9.03 4.22
C ILE A 122 -7.69 -8.82 4.27
N TYR A 123 -8.31 -8.47 3.15
CA TYR A 123 -9.74 -8.22 3.07
C TYR A 123 -10.57 -9.46 3.42
N TYR A 124 -10.32 -10.60 2.77
CA TYR A 124 -11.13 -11.78 2.99
C TYR A 124 -10.90 -12.41 4.36
N GLU A 125 -9.66 -12.39 4.86
CA GLU A 125 -9.31 -13.01 6.13
C GLU A 125 -9.69 -12.15 7.34
N SER A 126 -9.71 -10.82 7.18
CA SER A 126 -9.71 -9.95 8.35
C SER A 126 -10.44 -8.61 8.18
N ARG A 127 -11.31 -8.44 7.16
CA ARG A 127 -12.10 -7.19 6.99
C ARG A 127 -12.89 -6.75 8.22
N SER A 128 -13.32 -7.70 9.06
CA SER A 128 -14.08 -7.44 10.29
C SER A 128 -13.19 -7.15 11.51
N GLU A 129 -11.87 -7.35 11.40
CA GLU A 129 -10.92 -7.10 12.48
C GLU A 129 -10.54 -5.62 12.57
N ALA A 130 -10.04 -5.23 13.74
CA ALA A 130 -9.39 -3.93 13.93
C ALA A 130 -8.10 -3.83 13.08
N PHE A 131 -7.57 -2.61 12.94
CA PHE A 131 -6.33 -2.35 12.18
C PHE A 131 -5.19 -3.31 12.55
N VAL A 132 -4.97 -3.56 13.84
CA VAL A 132 -3.90 -4.45 14.32
C VAL A 132 -4.11 -5.91 13.88
N GLY A 133 -5.35 -6.38 13.80
CA GLY A 133 -5.66 -7.73 13.31
C GLY A 133 -5.42 -7.88 11.80
N GLN A 134 -5.82 -6.87 11.03
CA GLN A 134 -5.55 -6.82 9.58
C GLN A 134 -4.04 -6.75 9.29
N LEU A 135 -3.31 -5.91 10.04
CA LEU A 135 -1.85 -5.83 9.95
C LEU A 135 -1.18 -7.15 10.34
N ALA A 136 -1.70 -7.86 11.34
CA ALA A 136 -1.16 -9.15 11.76
C ALA A 136 -1.26 -10.21 10.65
N VAL A 137 -2.39 -10.27 9.93
CA VAL A 137 -2.53 -11.17 8.75
C VAL A 137 -1.54 -10.79 7.65
N ALA A 138 -1.42 -9.49 7.35
CA ALA A 138 -0.44 -9.01 6.37
C ALA A 138 0.99 -9.42 6.75
N GLN A 139 1.36 -9.27 8.03
CA GLN A 139 2.69 -9.63 8.53
C GLN A 139 2.94 -11.14 8.49
N VAL A 140 1.92 -11.98 8.70
CA VAL A 140 2.06 -13.44 8.49
C VAL A 140 2.43 -13.75 7.05
N ILE A 141 1.77 -13.11 6.08
CA ILE A 141 2.07 -13.29 4.65
C ILE A 141 3.51 -12.84 4.36
N MET A 142 3.92 -11.66 4.83
CA MET A 142 5.29 -11.17 4.66
C MET A 142 6.33 -12.06 5.35
N ASN A 143 5.99 -12.66 6.49
CA ASN A 143 6.85 -13.61 7.20
C ASN A 143 6.99 -14.92 6.43
N ARG A 144 5.93 -15.38 5.75
CA ARG A 144 5.98 -16.56 4.87
C ARG A 144 6.88 -16.31 3.67
N VAL A 145 6.72 -15.18 2.99
CA VAL A 145 7.59 -14.77 1.86
C VAL A 145 9.08 -14.80 2.25
N ARG A 146 9.40 -14.41 3.49
CA ARG A 146 10.78 -14.42 4.01
C ARG A 146 11.27 -15.78 4.50
N HIS A 147 10.41 -16.79 4.58
CA HIS A 147 10.72 -18.08 5.17
C HIS A 147 10.82 -19.15 4.10
N SER A 148 11.92 -19.90 4.07
CA SER A 148 12.26 -20.91 3.05
C SER A 148 11.30 -22.11 2.93
N ALA A 149 10.21 -22.13 3.71
CA ALA A 149 9.21 -23.19 3.67
C ALA A 149 7.99 -22.80 2.81
N TYR A 150 7.96 -21.56 2.32
CA TYR A 150 6.87 -21.00 1.54
C TYR A 150 7.41 -20.41 0.23
N PRO A 151 6.53 -20.12 -0.74
CA PRO A 151 6.88 -19.33 -1.91
C PRO A 151 7.49 -17.98 -1.54
N ASP A 152 8.35 -17.46 -2.41
CA ASP A 152 9.10 -16.22 -2.28
C ASP A 152 8.37 -14.99 -2.85
N THR A 153 7.13 -15.17 -3.32
CA THR A 153 6.23 -14.10 -3.76
C THR A 153 4.96 -14.06 -2.91
N ILE A 154 4.37 -12.87 -2.72
CA ILE A 154 3.13 -12.68 -1.97
C ILE A 154 1.99 -13.38 -2.69
N CYS A 155 1.87 -13.22 -4.01
CA CYS A 155 0.85 -13.94 -4.78
C CYS A 155 1.04 -15.46 -4.65
N GLY A 156 2.27 -15.96 -4.69
CA GLY A 156 2.58 -17.37 -4.48
C GLY A 156 2.13 -17.88 -3.11
N VAL A 157 2.33 -17.10 -2.04
CA VAL A 157 1.87 -17.43 -0.68
C VAL A 157 0.34 -17.38 -0.57
N VAL A 158 -0.30 -16.36 -1.15
CA VAL A 158 -1.75 -16.14 -1.05
C VAL A 158 -2.54 -17.21 -1.81
N TYR A 159 -2.08 -17.60 -3.00
CA TYR A 159 -2.75 -18.60 -3.83
C TYR A 159 -2.17 -20.01 -3.66
N GLN A 160 -1.32 -20.23 -2.65
CA GLN A 160 -0.72 -21.54 -2.40
C GLN A 160 -1.78 -22.63 -2.22
N GLY A 161 -1.77 -23.62 -3.12
CA GLY A 161 -2.68 -24.77 -3.08
C GLY A 161 -4.05 -24.49 -3.71
N SER A 162 -4.29 -23.31 -4.27
CA SER A 162 -5.55 -22.98 -4.95
C SER A 162 -5.84 -23.86 -6.16
N GLU A 163 -4.79 -24.42 -6.76
CA GLU A 163 -4.83 -25.38 -7.86
C GLU A 163 -5.10 -26.83 -7.43
N ARG A 164 -5.09 -27.13 -6.12
CA ARG A 164 -5.14 -28.50 -5.58
C ARG A 164 -6.53 -28.84 -5.07
N SER A 165 -6.92 -30.11 -5.20
CA SER A 165 -8.12 -30.65 -4.57
C SER A 165 -7.98 -30.86 -3.06
N THR A 166 -6.75 -30.83 -2.53
CA THR A 166 -6.44 -31.13 -1.11
C THR A 166 -6.69 -29.95 -0.17
N GLY A 167 -7.05 -28.79 -0.70
CA GLY A 167 -7.32 -27.58 0.08
C GLY A 167 -6.32 -26.47 -0.14
N CYS A 168 -6.70 -25.29 0.33
CA CYS A 168 -6.07 -24.01 -0.03
C CYS A 168 -5.59 -23.29 1.21
N GLN A 169 -4.46 -22.59 1.10
CA GLN A 169 -3.86 -21.92 2.23
C GLN A 169 -4.74 -20.79 2.78
N PHE A 170 -5.41 -20.05 1.89
CA PHE A 170 -6.40 -19.04 2.24
C PHE A 170 -7.74 -19.49 1.66
N SER A 171 -8.79 -19.59 2.49
CA SER A 171 -10.02 -20.28 2.06
C SER A 171 -10.70 -19.56 0.90
N PHE A 172 -10.59 -18.22 0.86
CA PHE A 172 -11.24 -17.38 -0.14
C PHE A 172 -10.83 -17.70 -1.58
N THR A 173 -9.67 -18.33 -1.78
CA THR A 173 -9.18 -18.72 -3.11
C THR A 173 -9.91 -19.95 -3.65
N CYS A 174 -10.67 -20.66 -2.83
CA CYS A 174 -11.30 -21.94 -3.18
C CYS A 174 -12.76 -22.08 -2.75
N ASP A 175 -13.22 -21.30 -1.79
CA ASP A 175 -14.62 -21.32 -1.31
C ASP A 175 -15.57 -20.44 -2.15
N GLY A 176 -15.05 -19.81 -3.23
CA GLY A 176 -15.82 -18.92 -4.11
C GLY A 176 -15.96 -17.48 -3.60
N SER A 177 -15.41 -17.14 -2.43
CA SER A 177 -15.47 -15.77 -1.90
C SER A 177 -14.80 -14.75 -2.83
N ALA A 178 -13.73 -15.15 -3.53
CA ALA A 178 -13.06 -14.34 -4.54
C ALA A 178 -13.97 -13.88 -5.69
N MET A 179 -15.10 -14.57 -5.95
CA MET A 179 -16.08 -14.15 -6.96
C MET A 179 -16.76 -12.82 -6.59
N ARG A 180 -16.78 -12.46 -5.30
CA ARG A 180 -17.35 -11.20 -4.83
C ARG A 180 -16.26 -10.14 -4.76
N THR A 181 -16.24 -9.22 -5.72
CA THR A 181 -15.25 -8.14 -5.77
C THR A 181 -15.19 -7.34 -4.46
N PRO A 182 -13.99 -7.18 -3.87
CA PRO A 182 -13.79 -6.34 -2.69
C PRO A 182 -14.23 -4.89 -2.94
N ARG A 183 -14.87 -4.25 -1.95
CA ARG A 183 -15.41 -2.90 -2.11
C ARG A 183 -15.55 -2.12 -0.80
N GLY A 184 -15.69 -0.81 -0.93
CA GLY A 184 -16.04 0.09 0.17
C GLY A 184 -14.89 0.37 1.15
N ARG A 185 -15.24 0.82 2.36
CA ARG A 185 -14.26 1.26 3.38
C ARG A 185 -13.33 0.15 3.86
N ALA A 186 -13.82 -1.09 3.91
CA ALA A 186 -13.00 -2.24 4.32
C ALA A 186 -11.94 -2.57 3.26
N TRP A 187 -12.29 -2.48 1.97
CA TRP A 187 -11.33 -2.70 0.88
C TRP A 187 -10.21 -1.66 0.90
N ARG A 188 -10.56 -0.36 0.92
CA ARG A 188 -9.56 0.71 1.00
C ARG A 188 -8.63 0.59 2.20
N ARG A 189 -9.15 0.08 3.32
CA ARG A 189 -8.34 -0.17 4.51
C ARG A 189 -7.35 -1.32 4.29
N ALA A 190 -7.80 -2.41 3.64
CA ALA A 190 -6.94 -3.52 3.29
C ALA A 190 -5.82 -3.08 2.33
N GLU A 191 -6.13 -2.25 1.32
CA GLU A 191 -5.13 -1.67 0.40
C GLU A 191 -4.07 -0.84 1.14
N LEU A 192 -4.49 0.05 2.04
CA LEU A 192 -3.57 0.88 2.83
C LEU A 192 -2.69 0.03 3.78
N ILE A 193 -3.25 -1.02 4.38
CA ILE A 193 -2.50 -1.93 5.24
C ILE A 193 -1.53 -2.78 4.43
N ALA A 194 -1.93 -3.24 3.24
CA ALA A 194 -1.07 -3.97 2.32
C ALA A 194 0.16 -3.12 1.95
N GLN A 195 -0.05 -1.86 1.54
CA GLN A 195 1.03 -0.93 1.25
C GLN A 195 1.95 -0.74 2.46
N HIS A 196 1.38 -0.52 3.65
CA HIS A 196 2.14 -0.34 4.88
C HIS A 196 3.01 -1.57 5.22
N ALA A 197 2.44 -2.77 5.15
CA ALA A 197 3.14 -4.02 5.43
C ALA A 197 4.20 -4.34 4.37
N PHE A 198 3.90 -4.07 3.10
CA PHE A 198 4.82 -4.27 1.98
C PHE A 198 6.08 -3.39 2.13
N MET A 199 5.92 -2.12 2.50
CA MET A 199 7.04 -1.21 2.77
C MET A 199 7.89 -1.64 3.98
N GLY A 200 7.47 -2.65 4.73
CA GLY A 200 8.20 -3.14 5.91
C GLY A 200 8.19 -2.15 7.07
N PHE A 201 7.25 -1.20 7.08
CA PHE A 201 7.13 -0.23 8.14
C PHE A 201 6.48 -0.86 9.38
N GLY A 202 6.99 -0.49 10.55
CA GLY A 202 6.47 -0.93 11.85
C GLY A 202 7.08 -2.21 12.40
N ARG A 203 6.83 -2.44 13.70
CA ARG A 203 7.25 -3.68 14.37
C ARG A 203 6.28 -4.81 14.03
N ASP A 204 6.81 -6.02 13.89
CA ASP A 204 5.98 -7.21 13.76
C ASP A 204 5.15 -7.43 15.05
N VAL A 205 3.83 -7.29 14.95
CA VAL A 205 2.90 -7.45 16.07
C VAL A 205 2.62 -8.91 16.40
N THR A 206 2.96 -9.83 15.48
CA THR A 206 2.70 -11.27 15.56
C THR A 206 3.84 -12.07 16.18
N ARG A 207 5.00 -11.43 16.40
CA ARG A 207 6.26 -12.05 16.85
C ARG A 207 6.72 -13.17 15.89
N ARG A 208 6.86 -12.85 14.61
CA ARG A 208 7.36 -13.74 13.54
C ARG A 208 6.42 -14.92 13.26
N ALA A 209 5.12 -14.71 13.42
CA ALA A 209 4.15 -15.75 13.15
C ALA A 209 4.10 -16.05 11.65
N THR A 210 3.95 -17.34 11.32
CA THR A 210 3.75 -17.86 9.96
C THR A 210 2.42 -18.60 9.82
N HIS A 211 1.70 -18.80 10.92
CA HIS A 211 0.40 -19.47 10.94
C HIS A 211 -0.55 -18.71 11.86
N TYR A 212 -1.84 -18.83 11.59
CA TYR A 212 -2.88 -18.42 12.51
C TYR A 212 -4.13 -19.27 12.29
N HIS A 213 -5.01 -19.27 13.27
CA HIS A 213 -6.38 -19.74 13.11
C HIS A 213 -7.32 -18.85 13.92
N THR A 214 -8.61 -18.91 13.61
CA THR A 214 -9.62 -18.22 14.40
C THR A 214 -9.87 -18.97 15.72
N VAL A 215 -10.29 -18.26 16.75
CA VAL A 215 -10.68 -18.87 18.04
C VAL A 215 -11.86 -19.85 17.93
N ALA A 216 -12.55 -19.90 16.79
CA ALA A 216 -13.69 -20.77 16.56
C ALA A 216 -13.31 -22.18 16.07
N VAL A 217 -12.03 -22.41 15.77
CA VAL A 217 -11.52 -23.70 15.27
C VAL A 217 -10.29 -24.14 16.04
N ASP A 218 -10.05 -25.45 16.10
CA ASP A 218 -8.88 -26.05 16.75
C ASP A 218 -8.17 -27.03 15.79
N PRO A 219 -7.21 -26.56 14.99
CA PRO A 219 -6.57 -27.38 13.98
C PRO A 219 -5.44 -28.22 14.59
N HIS A 220 -5.35 -29.51 14.23
CA HIS A 220 -4.34 -30.46 14.75
C HIS A 220 -2.88 -29.99 14.64
N TRP A 221 -2.55 -29.12 13.68
CA TRP A 221 -1.20 -28.59 13.53
C TRP A 221 -0.84 -27.56 14.62
N SER A 222 -1.81 -26.97 15.33
CA SER A 222 -1.58 -25.92 16.34
C SER A 222 -0.71 -26.43 17.49
N ASP A 223 -0.92 -27.69 17.89
CA ASP A 223 -0.16 -28.40 18.92
C ASP A 223 1.31 -28.59 18.56
N THR A 224 1.64 -28.50 17.26
CA THR A 224 3.01 -28.67 16.74
C THR A 224 3.77 -27.35 16.57
N LEU A 225 3.15 -26.22 16.95
CA LEU A 225 3.73 -24.88 16.83
C LEU A 225 3.82 -24.13 18.17
N VAL A 226 4.58 -23.04 18.17
CA VAL A 226 4.67 -22.13 19.31
C VAL A 226 3.65 -21.02 19.13
N ARG A 227 2.67 -20.95 20.02
CA ARG A 227 1.71 -19.84 20.09
C ARG A 227 2.44 -18.55 20.46
N THR A 228 2.24 -17.48 19.69
CA THR A 228 2.95 -16.22 19.88
C THR A 228 2.09 -15.13 20.51
N ARG A 229 0.88 -14.94 19.98
CA ARG A 229 -0.09 -13.93 20.42
C ARG A 229 -1.51 -14.32 20.03
N ARG A 230 -2.48 -13.72 20.72
CA ARG A 230 -3.86 -13.59 20.26
C ARG A 230 -4.13 -12.13 19.94
N ILE A 231 -4.61 -11.84 18.72
CA ILE A 231 -4.97 -10.49 18.29
C ILE A 231 -6.37 -10.58 17.69
N GLY A 232 -7.32 -9.89 18.32
CA GLY A 232 -8.73 -9.98 17.95
C GLY A 232 -9.24 -11.43 18.03
N THR A 233 -9.80 -11.91 16.92
CA THR A 233 -10.34 -13.28 16.82
C THR A 233 -9.32 -14.32 16.38
N HIS A 234 -8.05 -13.94 16.19
CA HIS A 234 -6.99 -14.81 15.67
C HIS A 234 -5.95 -15.17 16.72
N ILE A 235 -5.52 -16.43 16.71
CA ILE A 235 -4.38 -16.93 17.47
C ILE A 235 -3.25 -17.21 16.49
N PHE A 236 -2.07 -16.64 16.76
CA PHE A 236 -0.90 -16.65 15.89
C PHE A 236 0.16 -17.62 16.40
N TYR A 237 0.88 -18.24 15.48
CA TYR A 237 1.88 -19.26 15.75
C TYR A 237 3.11 -19.13 14.84
N ARG A 238 4.24 -19.63 15.33
CA ARG A 238 5.47 -19.78 14.56
C ARG A 238 6.07 -21.17 14.73
N PHE A 239 7.00 -21.52 13.86
CA PHE A 239 7.82 -22.71 14.07
C PHE A 239 8.64 -22.60 15.38
N PRO A 240 8.80 -23.70 16.13
CA PRO A 240 9.71 -23.74 17.26
C PRO A 240 11.16 -23.58 16.78
N THR A 241 11.94 -22.84 17.55
CA THR A 241 13.40 -22.79 17.38
C THR A 241 14.02 -24.16 17.70
N ARG A 242 15.29 -24.36 17.32
CA ARG A 242 16.02 -25.59 17.64
C ARG A 242 16.02 -25.88 19.15
N THR A 243 16.22 -24.86 19.98
CA THR A 243 16.22 -24.97 21.44
C THR A 243 14.84 -25.35 21.97
N GLU A 244 13.79 -24.66 21.53
CA GLU A 244 12.40 -24.97 21.94
C GLU A 244 11.99 -26.39 21.53
N ARG A 245 12.35 -26.80 20.31
CA ARG A 245 12.07 -28.16 19.82
C ARG A 245 12.81 -29.22 20.66
N SER A 246 14.06 -28.95 21.06
CA SER A 246 14.85 -29.85 21.91
C SER A 246 14.31 -29.93 23.34
N ALA A 247 13.70 -28.85 23.83
CA ALA A 247 13.06 -28.78 25.14
C ALA A 247 11.61 -29.30 25.14
N GLY A 248 11.08 -29.78 24.00
CA GLY A 248 9.68 -30.22 23.89
C GLY A 248 8.67 -29.08 24.00
N VAL A 249 9.08 -27.81 23.83
CA VAL A 249 8.21 -26.65 23.89
C VAL A 249 7.43 -26.55 22.59
N VAL A 250 6.28 -27.20 22.57
CA VAL A 250 5.30 -27.12 21.50
C VAL A 250 3.93 -27.04 22.17
N ALA A 251 3.20 -25.95 21.92
CA ALA A 251 1.97 -25.55 22.63
C ALA A 251 2.05 -25.55 24.18
N GLY A 252 2.72 -24.55 24.77
CA GLY A 252 2.50 -24.18 26.17
C GLY A 252 1.21 -23.37 26.29
N ARG A 253 0.21 -23.87 27.02
CA ARG A 253 -1.10 -23.25 27.27
C ARG A 253 -1.07 -21.90 28.03
N ASP A 254 0.10 -21.42 28.44
CA ASP A 254 0.24 -20.21 29.24
C ASP A 254 1.26 -19.23 28.63
N ALA A 255 0.76 -18.28 27.83
CA ALA A 255 1.41 -17.01 27.53
C ALA A 255 0.35 -15.93 27.25
#